data_AF-A0A960JGV3-F1
#
_entry.id   AF-A0A960JGV3-F1
#
_cell.length_a   1.000
_cell.length_b   1.000
_cell.length_c   1.000
_cell.angle_alpha   90.00
_cell.angle_beta   90.00
_cell.angle_gamma   90.00
#
_symmetry.space_group_name_H-M   'P 1'
#
loop_
_entity.id
_entity.type
_entity.pdbx_description
1 polymer ?
#
loop_
_entity_poly.entity_id
_entity_poly.type
_entity_poly.pdbx_seq_one_letter_code
_entity_poly.pdbx_strand_id
1 'polypeptide(L)'
;MKTLLFTILFSISAIVICGQTAPAAQTVPKKTRPKIGLVLSGGGARGFAHIGVLRVLEENRIPVDYISGASMGALVGSLYSTGKSPAEMQQLVENLDWEKLLSGRP
;
A
#
# COMPACT_ATOMS: atom_id res chain seq x y z
N MET A 1 -32.77 55.42 28.52
CA MET A 1 -32.14 55.05 27.24
C MET A 1 -30.97 54.06 27.39
N LYS A 2 -30.10 54.21 28.41
CA LYS A 2 -28.93 53.31 28.61
C LYS A 2 -29.29 51.85 28.92
N THR A 3 -30.36 51.60 29.69
CA THR A 3 -30.82 50.24 30.03
C THR A 3 -31.33 49.46 28.82
N LEU A 4 -32.08 50.12 27.92
CA LEU A 4 -32.62 49.50 26.71
C LEU A 4 -31.51 49.10 25.72
N LEU A 5 -30.46 49.91 25.62
CA LEU A 5 -29.28 49.62 24.79
C LEU A 5 -28.51 48.41 25.32
N PHE A 6 -28.37 48.29 26.65
CA PHE A 6 -27.71 47.14 27.29
C PHE A 6 -28.50 45.83 27.11
N THR A 7 -29.83 45.86 27.18
CA THR A 7 -30.65 44.67 26.98
C THR A 7 -30.60 44.17 25.54
N ILE A 8 -30.57 45.08 24.56
CA ILE A 8 -30.45 44.72 23.13
C ILE A 8 -29.06 44.13 22.84
N LEU A 9 -27.99 44.72 23.38
CA LEU A 9 -26.62 44.20 23.23
C LEU A 9 -26.45 42.82 23.86
N PHE A 10 -27.08 42.57 25.01
CA PHE A 10 -27.02 41.26 25.69
C PHE A 10 -27.75 40.16 24.89
N SER A 11 -28.91 40.49 24.30
CA SER A 11 -29.68 39.55 23.46
C SER A 11 -29.00 39.22 22.14
N ILE A 12 -28.27 40.17 21.54
CA ILE A 12 -27.50 39.92 20.30
C ILE A 12 -26.31 38.98 20.57
N SER A 13 -25.66 39.09 21.74
CA SER A 13 -24.57 38.18 22.13
C SER A 13 -25.04 36.73 22.34
N ALA A 14 -26.24 36.53 22.88
CA ALA A 14 -26.79 35.18 23.12
C ALA A 14 -27.11 34.43 21.81
N ILE A 15 -27.52 35.13 20.76
CA ILE A 15 -27.84 34.53 19.44
C ILE A 15 -26.56 34.03 18.74
N VAL A 16 -25.42 34.70 18.94
CA VAL A 16 -24.14 34.31 18.33
C VAL A 16 -23.57 33.02 18.94
N ILE A 17 -23.84 32.74 20.22
CA ILE A 17 -23.33 31.56 20.92
C ILE A 17 -24.09 30.28 20.54
N CYS A 18 -25.35 30.40 20.09
CA CYS A 18 -26.19 29.25 19.73
C CYS A 18 -25.94 28.72 18.29
N GLY A 19 -25.23 29.47 17.45
CA GLY A 19 -25.10 29.17 16.01
C GLY A 19 -23.91 28.28 15.59
N GLN A 20 -23.05 27.83 16.51
CA GLN A 20 -21.83 27.08 16.16
C GLN A 20 -21.68 25.75 16.91
N THR A 21 -22.61 24.83 16.71
CA THR A 21 -22.33 23.41 16.93
C THR A 21 -22.65 22.65 15.64
N ALA A 22 -21.72 22.69 14.70
CA ALA A 22 -21.72 21.72 13.62
C ALA A 22 -21.65 20.32 14.26
N PRO A 23 -22.54 19.37 13.92
CA PRO A 23 -22.46 18.03 14.46
C PRO A 23 -21.11 17.44 14.04
N ALA A 24 -20.35 16.93 15.03
CA ALA A 24 -19.11 16.22 14.78
C ALA A 24 -19.41 15.11 13.76
N ALA A 25 -18.84 15.24 12.56
CA ALA A 25 -18.98 14.24 11.51
C ALA A 25 -18.45 12.91 12.06
N GLN A 26 -19.37 11.99 12.38
CA GLN A 26 -19.03 10.66 12.83
C GLN A 26 -18.35 9.95 11.66
N THR A 27 -17.02 9.81 11.72
CA THR A 27 -16.26 9.02 10.77
C THR A 27 -16.55 7.56 11.06
N VAL A 28 -17.48 6.96 10.30
CA VAL A 28 -17.65 5.51 10.30
C VAL A 28 -16.27 4.91 10.01
N PRO A 29 -15.71 4.06 10.90
CA PRO A 29 -14.38 3.51 10.69
C PRO A 29 -14.37 2.76 9.36
N LYS A 30 -13.61 3.28 8.39
CA LYS A 30 -13.47 2.68 7.07
C LYS A 30 -12.88 1.29 7.26
N LYS A 31 -13.70 0.26 7.06
CA LYS A 31 -13.26 -1.13 7.14
C LYS A 31 -12.16 -1.35 6.10
N THR A 32 -10.91 -1.39 6.55
CA THR A 32 -9.76 -1.64 5.68
C THR A 32 -9.73 -3.11 5.32
N ARG A 33 -9.34 -3.44 4.08
CA ARG A 33 -9.09 -4.84 3.71
C ARG A 33 -7.97 -5.44 4.59
N PRO A 34 -7.96 -6.75 4.82
CA PRO A 34 -6.82 -7.42 5.41
C PRO A 34 -5.53 -7.14 4.63
N LYS A 35 -4.42 -7.07 5.36
CA LYS A 35 -3.08 -6.97 4.79
C LYS A 35 -2.53 -8.35 4.50
N ILE A 36 -1.88 -8.53 3.35
CA ILE A 36 -1.35 -9.82 2.90
C ILE A 36 0.17 -9.74 2.85
N GLY A 37 0.82 -10.63 3.62
CA GLY A 37 2.26 -10.86 3.55
C GLY A 37 2.56 -12.10 2.72
N LEU A 38 3.50 -11.99 1.79
CA LEU A 38 3.97 -13.10 0.95
C LEU A 38 5.42 -13.43 1.31
N VAL A 39 5.70 -14.71 1.58
CA VAL A 39 7.05 -15.19 1.92
C VAL A 39 7.55 -16.12 0.81
N LEU A 40 8.66 -15.74 0.18
CA LEU A 40 9.26 -16.45 -0.95
C LEU A 40 10.53 -17.18 -0.52
N SER A 41 10.46 -18.50 -0.45
CA SER A 41 11.63 -19.32 -0.11
C SER A 41 12.73 -19.25 -1.18
N GLY A 42 13.94 -19.64 -0.81
CA GLY A 42 15.03 -19.89 -1.76
C GLY A 42 14.79 -21.13 -2.63
N GLY A 43 15.70 -21.40 -3.56
CA GLY A 43 15.59 -22.58 -4.45
C GLY A 43 16.51 -22.58 -5.67
N GLY A 44 17.54 -21.74 -5.70
CA GLY A 44 18.41 -21.55 -6.87
C GLY A 44 17.61 -21.17 -8.11
N ALA A 45 17.99 -21.68 -9.28
CA ALA A 45 17.31 -21.40 -10.56
C ALA A 45 15.81 -21.74 -10.55
N ARG A 46 15.38 -22.75 -9.78
CA ARG A 46 13.95 -23.11 -9.69
C ARG A 46 13.11 -22.03 -8.98
N GLY A 47 13.75 -21.12 -8.24
CA GLY A 47 13.08 -20.02 -7.57
C GLY A 47 12.40 -19.02 -8.51
N PHE A 48 12.72 -19.02 -9.81
CA PHE A 48 11.96 -18.24 -10.80
C PHE A 48 10.50 -18.68 -10.94
N ALA A 49 10.14 -19.89 -10.47
CA ALA A 49 8.75 -20.33 -10.38
C ALA A 49 7.87 -19.37 -9.55
N HIS A 50 8.47 -18.61 -8.61
CA HIS A 50 7.77 -17.57 -7.85
C HIS A 50 7.15 -16.48 -8.74
N ILE A 51 7.71 -16.22 -9.93
CA ILE A 51 7.12 -15.30 -10.92
C ILE A 51 5.73 -15.80 -11.36
N GLY A 52 5.58 -17.10 -11.56
CA GLY A 52 4.30 -17.72 -11.89
C GLY A 52 3.27 -17.59 -10.77
N VAL A 53 3.71 -17.71 -9.51
CA VAL A 53 2.84 -17.48 -8.34
C VAL A 53 2.36 -16.02 -8.32
N LEU A 54 3.26 -15.05 -8.51
CA LEU A 54 2.92 -13.64 -8.56
C LEU A 54 1.92 -13.32 -9.67
N ARG A 55 2.10 -13.93 -10.86
CA ARG A 55 1.13 -13.82 -11.97
C ARG A 55 -0.27 -14.27 -11.56
N VAL A 56 -0.39 -15.44 -10.94
CA VAL A 56 -1.71 -15.95 -10.51
C VAL A 56 -2.33 -15.06 -9.44
N LEU A 57 -1.53 -14.51 -8.52
CA LEU A 57 -2.04 -13.57 -7.52
C LEU A 57 -2.60 -12.29 -8.17
N GLU A 58 -1.92 -11.73 -9.17
CA GLU A 58 -2.39 -10.57 -9.91
C GLU A 58 -3.65 -10.84 -10.73
N GLU A 59 -3.70 -11.97 -11.45
CA GLU A 59 -4.86 -12.41 -12.22
C GLU A 59 -6.12 -12.55 -11.35
N ASN A 60 -5.94 -13.00 -10.10
CA ASN A 60 -7.00 -13.14 -9.12
C ASN A 60 -7.23 -11.89 -8.26
N ARG A 61 -6.55 -10.78 -8.56
CA ARG A 61 -6.67 -9.49 -7.86
C ARG A 61 -6.38 -9.62 -6.35
N ILE A 62 -5.41 -10.45 -5.98
CA ILE A 62 -4.96 -10.65 -4.60
C ILE A 62 -3.80 -9.67 -4.34
N PRO A 63 -4.00 -8.59 -3.56
CA PRO A 63 -2.97 -7.58 -3.34
C PRO A 63 -1.91 -8.06 -2.35
N VAL A 64 -0.63 -7.95 -2.69
CA VAL A 64 0.48 -8.23 -1.75
C VAL A 64 0.95 -6.93 -1.12
N ASP A 65 0.86 -6.81 0.21
CA ASP A 65 1.27 -5.61 0.95
C ASP A 65 2.71 -5.68 1.46
N TYR A 66 3.17 -6.89 1.78
CA TYR A 66 4.49 -7.13 2.33
C TYR A 66 5.11 -8.34 1.65
N ILE A 67 6.40 -8.25 1.33
CA ILE A 67 7.17 -9.36 0.77
C ILE A 67 8.41 -9.59 1.63
N SER A 68 8.66 -10.86 1.93
CA SER A 68 9.93 -11.34 2.47
C SER A 68 10.44 -12.47 1.57
N GLY A 69 11.76 -12.59 1.42
CA GLY A 69 12.31 -13.68 0.65
C GLY A 69 13.75 -14.00 0.99
N ALA A 70 14.20 -15.19 0.60
CA ALA A 70 15.58 -15.67 0.78
C ALA A 70 16.20 -16.10 -0.55
N SER A 71 17.48 -15.74 -0.78
CA SER A 71 18.22 -16.09 -2.01
C SER A 71 17.41 -15.72 -3.27
N MET A 72 17.07 -16.69 -4.14
CA MET A 72 16.26 -16.43 -5.33
C MET A 72 14.88 -15.83 -5.01
N GLY A 73 14.25 -16.23 -3.90
CA GLY A 73 13.00 -15.62 -3.46
C GLY A 73 13.15 -14.15 -3.07
N ALA A 74 14.32 -13.75 -2.54
CA ALA A 74 14.63 -12.35 -2.27
C ALA A 74 14.81 -11.55 -3.56
N LEU A 75 15.46 -12.14 -4.57
CA LEU A 75 15.64 -11.51 -5.89
C LEU A 75 14.31 -11.31 -6.61
N VAL A 76 13.47 -12.35 -6.68
CA VAL A 76 12.14 -12.23 -7.31
C VAL A 76 11.25 -11.25 -6.52
N GLY A 77 11.27 -11.37 -5.19
CA GLY A 77 10.49 -10.50 -4.30
C GLY A 77 10.90 -9.02 -4.38
N SER A 78 12.19 -8.72 -4.54
CA SER A 78 12.66 -7.34 -4.72
C SER A 78 12.26 -6.77 -6.07
N LEU A 79 12.41 -7.52 -7.16
CA LEU A 79 11.96 -7.10 -8.49
C LEU A 79 10.47 -6.76 -8.48
N TYR A 80 9.64 -7.63 -7.91
CA TYR A 80 8.21 -7.39 -7.79
C TYR A 80 7.89 -6.15 -6.95
N SER A 81 8.59 -5.99 -5.82
CA SER A 81 8.41 -4.84 -4.91
C SER A 81 8.81 -3.49 -5.55
N THR A 82 9.65 -3.51 -6.59
CA THR A 82 9.97 -2.30 -7.40
C THR A 82 8.90 -1.97 -8.46
N GLY A 83 7.79 -2.72 -8.48
CA GLY A 83 6.68 -2.48 -9.40
C GLY A 83 6.83 -3.17 -10.76
N LYS A 84 7.77 -4.12 -10.92
CA LYS A 84 7.86 -4.92 -12.14
C LYS A 84 6.73 -5.94 -12.19
N SER A 85 6.02 -5.95 -13.31
CA SER A 85 5.01 -6.96 -13.59
C SER A 85 5.65 -8.36 -13.75
N PRO A 86 4.90 -9.44 -13.49
CA PRO A 86 5.34 -10.81 -13.77
C PRO A 86 5.83 -11.02 -15.20
N ALA A 87 5.22 -10.35 -16.18
CA ALA A 87 5.64 -10.40 -17.58
C ALA A 87 7.02 -9.76 -17.80
N GLU A 88 7.26 -8.57 -17.26
CA GLU A 88 8.58 -7.90 -17.34
C GLU A 88 9.66 -8.71 -16.61
N MET A 89 9.32 -9.30 -15.46
CA MET A 89 10.25 -10.17 -14.73
C MET A 89 10.60 -11.43 -15.54
N GLN A 90 9.61 -12.04 -16.20
CA GLN A 90 9.84 -13.20 -17.06
C GLN A 90 10.77 -12.83 -18.23
N GLN A 91 10.49 -11.72 -18.92
CA GLN A 91 11.37 -11.24 -20.00
C GLN A 91 12.78 -10.93 -19.51
N LEU A 92 12.93 -10.32 -18.33
CA LEU A 92 14.25 -10.05 -17.75
C LEU A 92 15.02 -11.35 -17.57
N VAL A 93 14.41 -12.36 -16.93
CA VAL A 93 15.04 -13.66 -16.67
C VAL A 93 15.41 -14.39 -17.97
N GLU A 94 14.54 -14.35 -18.98
CA GLU A 94 14.80 -14.98 -20.28
C GLU A 94 15.97 -14.33 -21.05
N ASN A 95 16.23 -13.04 -20.82
CA ASN A 95 17.27 -12.28 -21.51
C ASN A 95 18.54 -12.05 -20.68
N LEU A 96 18.65 -12.65 -19.49
CA LEU A 96 19.86 -12.55 -18.67
C LEU A 96 20.99 -13.39 -19.26
N ASP A 97 22.19 -12.81 -19.28
CA ASP A 97 23.42 -13.53 -19.54
C ASP A 97 23.81 -14.35 -18.30
N TRP A 98 23.33 -15.59 -18.25
CA TRP A 98 23.58 -16.51 -17.15
C TRP A 98 25.05 -16.87 -16.97
N GLU A 99 25.82 -16.92 -18.06
CA GLU A 99 27.25 -17.23 -17.98
C GLU A 99 27.95 -16.12 -17.21
N LYS A 100 27.73 -14.87 -17.64
CA LYS A 100 28.30 -13.71 -16.95
C LYS A 100 27.89 -13.68 -15.48
N LEU A 101 26.60 -13.85 -15.21
CA LEU A 101 26.03 -13.74 -13.86
C LEU A 101 26.53 -14.83 -12.90
N LEU A 102 26.77 -16.04 -13.40
CA LEU A 102 27.24 -17.18 -12.58
C LEU A 102 28.76 -17.34 -12.57
N SER A 103 29.49 -16.65 -13.45
CA SER A 103 30.95 -16.75 -13.53
C SER A 103 31.69 -16.20 -12.30
N GLY A 104 31.03 -15.37 -11.47
CA GLY A 104 31.66 -14.71 -10.32
C GLY A 104 32.77 -13.72 -10.71
N ARG A 105 32.91 -13.42 -12.00
CA ARG A 105 33.84 -12.42 -12.53
C ARG A 105 33.16 -11.04 -12.44
N PRO A 106 33.91 -9.99 -12.04
CA PRO A 106 33.37 -8.63 -11.95
C PRO A 106 32.87 -8.10 -13.30
#